data_AF-A0A962CGV7-F1
#
_entry.id   AF-A0A962CGV7-F1
#
_cell.length_a   1.000
_cell.length_b   1.000
_cell.length_c   1.000
_cell.angle_alpha   90.00
_cell.angle_beta   90.00
_cell.angle_gamma   90.00
#
_symmetry.space_group_name_H-M   'P 1'
#
loop_
_entity.id
_entity.type
_entity.pdbx_description
1 polymer ?
#
loop_
_entity_poly.entity_id
_entity_poly.type
_entity_poly.pdbx_seq_one_letter_code
_entity_poly.pdbx_strand_id
1 'polypeptide(L)' 'MASKRDKIRLVSSAGTGHFYTTDKNKKTTPDKMEIKKYDPVVR' A
#
# COMPACT_ATOMS: atom_id res chain seq x y z
N MET A 1 21.31 5.18 10.57
CA MET A 1 21.04 5.21 9.10
C MET A 1 19.54 5.13 8.88
N ALA A 2 18.86 6.27 8.66
CA ALA A 2 17.43 6.26 8.38
C ALA A 2 17.16 5.54 7.05
N SER A 3 16.35 4.48 7.10
CA SER A 3 15.95 3.72 5.92
C SER A 3 15.24 4.65 4.93
N LYS A 4 15.67 4.61 3.66
CA LYS A 4 15.10 5.36 2.53
C LYS A 4 13.71 4.86 2.10
N ARG A 5 13.15 3.90 2.83
CA ARG A 5 11.81 3.34 2.58
C ARG A 5 10.83 3.93 3.58
N ASP A 6 9.74 4.47 3.05
CA ASP A 6 8.62 4.97 3.82
C ASP A 6 7.55 3.90 3.93
N LYS A 7 6.98 3.73 5.13
CA LYS A 7 5.82 2.85 5.30
C LYS A 7 4.58 3.52 4.73
N ILE A 8 3.90 2.85 3.81
CA ILE A 8 2.67 3.29 3.15
C ILE A 8 1.51 2.34 3.46
N ARG A 9 0.29 2.86 3.34
CA ARG A 9 -0.96 2.10 3.46
C ARG A 9 -1.58 1.91 2.09
N LEU A 10 -1.89 0.67 1.75
CA LEU A 10 -2.67 0.30 0.57
C LEU A 10 -4.10 0.06 1.01
N VAL A 11 -4.98 1.02 0.72
CA VAL A 11 -6.40 0.95 1.07
C VAL A 11 -7.14 0.16 0.00
N SER A 12 -8.04 -0.75 0.41
CA SER A 12 -8.90 -1.48 -0.53
C SER A 12 -9.77 -0.53 -1.34
N SER A 13 -9.86 -0.77 -2.65
CA SER A 13 -10.74 -0.03 -3.56
C SER A 13 -12.22 -0.32 -3.35
N ALA A 14 -12.55 -1.42 -2.67
CA ALA A 14 -13.94 -1.80 -2.40
C ALA A 14 -14.57 -1.05 -1.21
N GLY A 15 -13.83 -0.15 -0.55
CA GLY A 15 -14.38 0.70 0.50
C GLY A 15 -14.67 -0.01 1.83
N THR A 16 -14.18 -1.24 1.99
CA THR A 16 -14.39 -2.09 3.19
C THR A 16 -13.61 -1.65 4.43
N GLY A 17 -12.75 -0.64 4.30
CA GLY A 17 -11.85 -0.20 5.35
C GLY A 17 -10.63 -1.11 5.56
N HIS A 18 -10.53 -2.24 4.83
CA HIS A 18 -9.36 -3.11 4.88
C HIS A 18 -8.15 -2.44 4.21
N PHE A 19 -6.99 -2.57 4.85
CA PHE A 19 -5.75 -2.02 4.32
C PHE A 19 -4.55 -2.92 4.61
N TYR A 20 -3.58 -2.87 3.71
CA TYR A 20 -2.27 -3.47 3.92
C TYR A 20 -1.23 -2.40 4.19
N THR A 21 -0.21 -2.74 4.96
CA THR A 21 0.98 -1.90 5.14
C THR A 21 2.13 -2.48 4.31
N THR A 22 2.91 -1.61 3.69
CA THR A 22 4.11 -2.00 2.93
C THR A 22 5.10 -0.85 2.93
N ASP A 23 6.38 -1.16 2.68
CA ASP A 23 7.43 -0.16 2.62
C ASP A 23 7.71 0.21 1.16
N LYS A 24 7.58 1.49 0.83
CA LYS A 24 7.79 2.03 -0.51
C LYS A 24 9.05 2.90 -0.54
N ASN A 25 9.84 2.76 -1.59
CA ASN A 25 10.95 3.66 -1.86
C ASN A 25 10.48 4.81 -2.76
N LYS A 26 10.39 6.02 -2.21
CA LYS A 26 9.95 7.23 -2.95
C LYS A 26 10.87 7.58 -4.13
N LYS A 27 12.14 7.15 -4.13
CA LYS A 27 13.08 7.50 -5.22
C LYS A 27 12.94 6.63 -6.47
N THR A 28 12.58 5.35 -6.33
CA THR A 28 12.44 4.43 -7.47
C THR A 28 11.02 4.40 -8.01
N THR A 29 10.04 4.69 -7.16
CA THR A 29 8.62 4.71 -7.52
C THR A 29 8.02 6.03 -7.03
N PRO A 30 8.04 7.10 -7.84
CA PRO A 30 7.45 8.37 -7.45
C PRO A 30 5.92 8.28 -7.39
N ASP A 31 5.30 7.60 -8.36
CA ASP A 31 3.85 7.55 -8.55
C ASP A 31 3.09 6.74 -7.49
N LYS A 32 1.78 6.94 -7.41
CA LYS A 32 0.91 6.20 -6.48
C LYS A 32 0.98 4.70 -6.78
N MET A 33 1.28 3.91 -5.75
CA MET A 33 1.43 2.47 -5.88
C MET A 33 0.05 1.80 -5.84
N GLU A 34 -0.31 1.08 -6.89
CA GLU A 34 -1.56 0.34 -7.00
C GLU A 34 -1.25 -1.15 -7.20
N ILE A 35 -1.80 -2.00 -6.32
CA ILE A 35 -1.56 -3.44 -6.33
C ILE A 35 -2.89 -4.15 -6.15
N LYS A 36 -3.14 -5.17 -6.98
CA LYS A 36 -4.27 -6.09 -6.79
C LYS A 36 -3.98 -6.99 -5.59
N LYS A 37 -4.70 -6.81 -4.49
CA LYS A 37 -4.65 -7.67 -3.31
C LYS A 37 -6.03 -8.22 -2.99
N TYR A 38 -6.04 -9.31 -2.23
CA TYR A 38 -7.25 -9.92 -1.69
C TYR A 38 -7.91 -8.99 -0.66
N ASP A 39 -9.22 -8.85 -0.73
CA ASP A 39 -10.01 -8.20 0.30
C ASP A 39 -10.84 -9.26 1.03
N PRO A 40 -10.56 -9.55 2.31
CA PRO A 40 -11.28 -10.55 3.11
C PRO A 40 -12.70 -10.13 3.52
N VAL A 41 -13.10 -8.89 3.24
CA VAL A 41 -14.43 -8.39 3.62
C VAL A 41 -15.42 -8.52 2.46
N VAL A 42 -14.95 -8.47 1.21
CA VAL A 42 -15.81 -8.64 0.01
C VAL A 42 -15.95 -10.10 -0.42
N ARG A 43 -15.04 -10.97 0.03
CA ARG A 43 -15.01 -12.39 -0.29
C ARG A 43 -15.18 -13.22 0.97
#